data_AF-A0A6P1B9U9-F1
#
_entry.id   AF-A0A6P1B9U9-F1
#
_cell.length_a   1.000
_cell.length_b   1.000
_cell.length_c   1.000
_cell.angle_alpha   90.00
_cell.angle_beta   90.00
_cell.angle_gamma   90.00
#
_symmetry.space_group_name_H-M   'P 1'
#
loop_
_entity.id
_entity.type
_entity.pdbx_description
1 polymer ?
#
loop_
_entity_poly.entity_id
_entity_poly.type
_entity_poly.pdbx_seq_one_letter_code
_entity_poly.pdbx_strand_id
1 'polypeptide(L)' 'MGYLPDHGLPLVQLKEQRRDLVVALQNRNGPVGSWELMQIAAIQQAISAFEDVIADLDAELELEAAAA' A
#
# COMPACT_ATOMS: atom_id res chain seq x y z
N MET A 1 17.76 9.63 9.74
CA MET A 1 16.64 8.69 9.57
C MET A 1 15.37 9.46 9.87
N GLY A 2 14.66 9.89 8.82
CA GLY A 2 13.47 10.71 8.98
C GLY A 2 12.35 9.87 9.59
N TYR A 3 11.90 10.27 10.78
CA TYR A 3 10.71 9.72 11.41
C TYR A 3 9.53 10.10 10.50
N LEU A 4 8.98 9.14 9.75
CA LEU A 4 7.72 9.40 9.05
C LEU A 4 6.63 9.59 10.11
N PRO A 5 5.72 10.57 9.95
CA PRO A 5 4.58 10.71 10.84
C PRO A 5 3.82 9.38 10.87
N ASP A 6 3.53 8.86 12.07
CA ASP A 6 2.61 7.74 12.17
C ASP A 6 1.22 8.26 11.79
N HIS A 7 0.83 8.00 10.55
CA HIS A 7 -0.42 8.49 10.01
C HIS A 7 -1.63 7.78 10.65
N GLY A 8 -1.44 6.72 11.45
CA GLY A 8 -2.50 5.96 12.12
C GLY A 8 -3.48 5.25 11.18
N LEU A 9 -3.35 5.47 9.86
CA LEU A 9 -4.20 4.93 8.82
C LEU A 9 -3.54 3.64 8.26
N PRO A 10 -4.21 2.48 8.33
CA PRO A 10 -3.66 1.19 7.90
C PRO A 10 -3.12 1.19 6.46
N LEU A 11 -3.80 1.86 5.53
CA LEU A 11 -3.38 1.94 4.12
C LEU A 11 -2.06 2.70 3.94
N VAL A 12 -1.82 3.75 4.74
CA VAL A 12 -0.58 4.53 4.68
C VAL A 12 0.58 3.69 5.22
N GLN A 13 0.37 2.98 6.33
CA GLN A 13 1.39 2.10 6.91
C GLN A 13 1.81 1.00 5.93
N LEU A 14 0.85 0.37 5.25
CA LEU A 14 1.14 -0.65 4.23
C LEU A 14 1.92 -0.07 3.04
N LYS A 15 1.57 1.14 2.57
CA LYS A 15 2.28 1.83 1.48
C LYS A 15 3.72 2.15 1.83
N GLU A 16 3.97 2.64 3.04
CA GLU A 16 5.33 2.92 3.52
C GLU A 16 6.13 1.63 3.73
N GLN A 17 5.53 0.59 4.32
CA GLN A 17 6.18 -0.71 4.45
C GLN A 17 6.60 -1.31 3.11
N ARG A 18 5.71 -1.24 2.09
CA ARG A 18 6.03 -1.68 0.72
C ARG A 18 7.20 -0.87 0.15
N ARG A 19 7.18 0.46 0.33
CA ARG A 19 8.23 1.36 -0.15
C ARG A 19 9.57 1.00 0.48
N ASP A 20 9.63 0.80 1.80
CA ASP A 20 10.86 0.44 2.51
C ASP A 20 11.47 -0.87 1.98
N LEU A 21 10.63 -1.88 1.73
CA LEU A 21 11.08 -3.14 1.13
C LEU A 21 11.63 -2.95 -0.29
N VAL A 22 10.98 -2.14 -1.13
CA VAL A 22 11.45 -1.84 -2.49
C VAL A 22 12.77 -1.07 -2.46
N VAL A 23 12.91 -0.10 -1.55
CA VAL A 23 14.16 0.67 -1.37
C VAL A 23 15.28 -0.24 -0.87
N ALA A 24 15.00 -1.20 0.02
CA ALA A 24 15.98 -2.19 0.45
C ALA A 24 16.47 -3.06 -0.73
N LEU A 25 15.59 -3.42 -1.66
CA LEU A 25 15.96 -4.15 -2.89
C LEU A 25 16.84 -3.30 -3.83
N GLN A 26 16.54 -2.01 -3.98
CA GLN A 26 17.32 -1.11 -4.84
C GLN A 26 18.77 -0.92 -4.35
N ASN A 27 18.98 -0.95 -3.04
CA ASN A 27 20.30 -0.76 -2.42
C ASN A 27 21.10 -2.06 -2.30
N ARG A 28 20.60 -3.19 -2.82
CA ARG A 28 21.26 -4.48 -2.70
C ARG A 28 22.30 -4.72 -3.80
N ASN A 29 23.48 -5.22 -3.42
CA ASN A 29 24.38 -5.93 -4.33
C ASN A 29 24.05 -7.43 -4.33
N GLY A 30 23.35 -7.92 -5.37
CA GLY A 30 23.05 -9.34 -5.57
C GLY A 30 21.68 -9.62 -6.21
N PRO A 31 21.35 -10.88 -6.54
CA PRO A 31 20.10 -11.28 -7.18
C PRO A 31 18.89 -11.29 -6.22
N VAL A 32 17.68 -11.00 -6.73
CA VAL A 32 16.47 -10.87 -5.90
C VAL A 32 15.97 -12.25 -5.49
N GLY A 33 15.81 -12.45 -4.18
CA GLY A 33 15.27 -13.67 -3.61
C GLY A 33 13.75 -13.76 -3.80
N SER A 34 13.26 -14.96 -4.05
CA SER A 34 11.82 -15.24 -4.18
C SER A 34 11.03 -14.83 -2.93
N TRP A 35 11.61 -14.97 -1.74
CA TRP A 35 10.97 -14.56 -0.49
C TRP A 35 10.67 -13.06 -0.43
N GLU A 36 11.63 -12.22 -0.81
CA GLU A 36 11.47 -10.75 -0.80
C GLU A 36 10.37 -10.32 -1.78
N LEU A 37 10.31 -10.97 -2.95
CA LEU A 37 9.26 -10.74 -3.93
C LEU A 37 7.88 -11.17 -3.41
N MET A 38 7.78 -12.33 -2.74
CA MET A 38 6.53 -12.78 -2.12
C MET A 38 6.07 -11.82 -1.03
N GLN A 39 6.99 -11.30 -0.21
CA GLN A 39 6.64 -10.34 0.85
C GLN A 39 6.07 -9.05 0.26
N ILE A 40 6.72 -8.49 -0.77
CA ILE A 40 6.23 -7.29 -1.47
C ILE A 40 4.88 -7.58 -2.11
N ALA A 41 4.71 -8.74 -2.74
CA ALA A 41 3.45 -9.14 -3.36
C ALA A 41 2.30 -9.27 -2.34
N ALA A 42 2.56 -9.85 -1.17
CA ALA A 42 1.56 -9.97 -0.11
C ALA A 42 1.08 -8.59 0.40
N ILE A 43 2.02 -7.66 0.62
CA ILE A 43 1.68 -6.29 1.02
C ILE A 43 0.93 -5.57 -0.10
N GLN A 44 1.34 -5.77 -1.35
CA GLN A 44 0.62 -5.22 -2.51
C GLN A 44 -0.82 -5.71 -2.59
N GLN A 45 -1.08 -7.00 -2.34
CA GLN A 45 -2.44 -7.54 -2.32
C GLN A 45 -3.29 -6.91 -1.22
N ALA A 46 -2.74 -6.73 -0.02
CA ALA A 46 -3.44 -6.05 1.05
C ALA A 46 -3.80 -4.59 0.68
N ILE A 47 -2.84 -3.83 0.12
CA ILE A 47 -3.07 -2.46 -0.35
C ILE A 47 -4.21 -2.42 -1.36
N SER A 48 -4.16 -3.28 -2.39
CA SER A 48 -5.19 -3.32 -3.43
C SER A 48 -6.57 -3.63 -2.86
N ALA A 49 -6.68 -4.59 -1.94
CA ALA A 49 -7.95 -4.91 -1.30
C ALA A 49 -8.55 -3.73 -0.51
N PHE A 50 -7.71 -2.91 0.14
CA PHE A 50 -8.18 -1.68 0.80
C PHE A 50 -8.57 -0.60 -0.21
N GLU A 51 -7.80 -0.43 -1.29
CA GLU A 51 -8.08 0.56 -2.34
C GLU A 51 -9.39 0.24 -3.08
N ASP A 52 -9.68 -1.03 -3.33
CA ASP A 52 -10.93 -1.48 -3.95
C ASP A 52 -12.15 -1.10 -3.09
N VAL A 53 -12.10 -1.37 -1.78
CA VAL A 53 -13.19 -1.00 -0.86
C VAL A 53 -13.38 0.51 -0.76
N ILE A 54 -12.28 1.28 -0.76
CA ILE A 54 -12.37 2.75 -0.74
C ILE A 54 -12.98 3.26 -2.05
N ALA A 55 -12.57 2.71 -3.20
CA ALA A 55 -13.12 3.10 -4.49
C ALA A 55 -14.63 2.80 -4.59
N ASP A 56 -15.07 1.65 -4.08
CA ASP A 56 -16.48 1.30 -4.00
C ASP A 56 -17.25 2.31 -3.14
N LEU A 57 -16.73 2.67 -1.96
CA LEU A 57 -17.34 3.66 -1.06
C LEU A 57 -17.39 5.07 -1.67
N ASP A 58 -16.30 5.51 -2.31
CA ASP A 58 -16.23 6.82 -2.96
C ASP A 58 -17.28 6.89 -4.10
N ALA A 59 -17.43 5.82 -4.88
CA ALA A 59 -18.45 5.74 -5.94
C ALA A 59 -19.89 5.75 -5.38
N GLU A 60 -20.15 5.03 -4.27
CA GLU A 60 -21.45 5.07 -3.59
C GLU A 60 -21.81 6.48 -3.13
N LEU A 61 -20.86 7.19 -2.51
CA LEU A 61 -21.05 8.57 -2.04
C LEU A 61 -21.29 9.57 -3.18
N GLU A 62 -20.60 9.41 -4.31
CA GLU A 62 -20.84 10.23 -5.50
C GLU A 62 -22.25 10.02 -6.07
N LEU A 63 -22.75 8.78 -6.09
CA LEU A 63 -24.10 8.46 -6.53
C LEU A 63 -25.15 9.07 -5.59
N GLU A 64 -24.95 8.99 -4.27
CA GLU A 64 -25.83 9.62 -3.28
C GLU A 64 -25.86 11.15 -3.46
N ALA A 65 -24.70 11.77 -3.66
CA ALA A 65 -24.60 13.22 -3.87
C ALA A 65 -25.28 13.66 -5.18
N ALA A 66 -25.24 12.86 -6.25
CA ALA A 66 -25.89 13.17 -7.52
C ALA A 66 -27.42 13.00 -7.50
N ALA A 67 -27.95 12.25 -6.53
CA ALA A 67 -29.38 12.01 -6.38
C ALA A 67 -30.10 13.04 -5.48
N ALA A 68 -29.34 13.91 -4.80
CA ALA A 68 -29.83 14.96 -3.90
C ALA A 68 -30.00 16.32 -4.61
#